data_AF-A0A2N4Z339-F1
#
_entry.id   AF-A0A2N4Z339-F1
#
_cell.length_a   1.000
_cell.length_b   1.000
_cell.length_c   1.000
_cell.angle_alpha   90.00
_cell.angle_beta   90.00
_cell.angle_gamma   90.00
#
_symmetry.space_group_name_H-M   'P 1'
#
loop_
_entity.id
_entity.type
_entity.pdbx_description
1 polymer ?
#
loop_
_entity_poly.entity_id
_entity_poly.type
_entity_poly.pdbx_seq_one_letter_code
_entity_poly.pdbx_strand_id
1 'polypeptide(L)'
;SSTVNTLMLGDALAMAVMQARGFNEEDFARSHPAGALGARLLNKVHHLMRRDEEVPRVNTEANVMDAMLELSRTGLGLVAVCDEANRVQGVFTDGDLRRWLVAGGTLNDSVTRAMTRNGVTLQAESRAVEAKERLMKHKISAAPVVDENGQLVGAINLQNFYQAGIL
;
A
#
# COMPACT_ATOMS: atom_id res chain seq x y z
N SER A 1 -28.68 -23.59 30.69
CA SER A 1 -29.01 -24.91 30.10
C SER A 1 -27.71 -25.69 29.92
N SER A 2 -27.72 -27.01 30.13
CA SER A 2 -26.55 -27.90 30.05
C SER A 2 -25.75 -27.75 28.74
N THR A 3 -26.44 -27.57 27.61
CA THR A 3 -25.82 -27.35 26.28
C THR A 3 -25.02 -26.05 26.17
N VAL A 4 -25.45 -24.97 26.84
CA VAL A 4 -24.73 -23.69 26.84
C VAL A 4 -23.44 -23.80 27.66
N ASN A 5 -23.47 -24.52 28.79
CA ASN A 5 -22.27 -24.77 29.60
C ASN A 5 -21.22 -25.59 28.83
N THR A 6 -21.64 -26.60 28.05
CA THR A 6 -20.72 -27.41 27.24
C THR A 6 -20.05 -26.58 26.14
N LEU A 7 -20.80 -25.70 25.46
CA LEU A 7 -20.23 -24.78 24.46
C LEU A 7 -19.19 -23.84 25.09
N MET A 8 -19.54 -23.22 26.23
CA MET A 8 -18.63 -22.33 26.95
C MET A 8 -17.35 -23.03 27.42
N LEU A 9 -17.47 -24.27 27.92
CA LEU A 9 -16.31 -25.05 28.33
C LEU A 9 -15.42 -25.42 27.13
N GLY A 10 -16.03 -25.73 25.99
CA GLY A 10 -15.34 -25.98 24.72
C GLY A 10 -14.52 -24.77 24.26
N ASP A 11 -15.14 -23.59 24.21
CA ASP A 11 -14.46 -22.34 23.83
C ASP A 11 -13.32 -22.00 24.80
N ALA A 12 -13.56 -22.12 26.11
CA ALA A 12 -12.54 -21.85 27.12
C ALA A 12 -11.33 -22.80 26.98
N LEU A 13 -11.58 -24.09 26.73
CA LEU A 13 -10.52 -25.06 26.53
C LEU A 13 -9.75 -24.81 25.23
N ALA A 14 -10.44 -24.48 24.14
CA ALA A 14 -9.82 -24.13 22.87
C ALA A 14 -8.89 -22.91 23.02
N MET A 15 -9.37 -21.83 23.65
CA MET A 15 -8.55 -20.64 23.90
C MET A 15 -7.34 -20.94 24.80
N ALA A 16 -7.52 -21.71 25.88
CA ALA A 16 -6.42 -22.07 26.78
C ALA A 16 -5.34 -22.90 26.07
N VAL A 17 -5.73 -23.84 25.21
CA VAL A 17 -4.78 -24.65 24.41
C VAL A 17 -4.09 -23.81 23.35
N MET A 18 -4.81 -22.93 22.64
CA MET A 18 -4.22 -22.01 21.66
C MET A 18 -3.16 -21.13 22.31
N GLN A 19 -3.46 -20.56 23.48
CA GLN A 19 -2.53 -19.71 24.23
C GLN A 19 -1.32 -20.50 24.73
N ALA A 20 -1.51 -21.70 25.28
CA ALA A 20 -0.42 -22.55 25.77
C ALA A 20 0.52 -23.02 24.64
N ARG A 21 0.01 -23.19 23.42
CA ARG A 21 0.81 -23.56 22.24
C ARG A 21 1.39 -22.38 21.48
N GLY A 22 1.10 -21.14 21.90
CA GLY A 22 1.51 -19.93 21.18
C GLY A 22 0.89 -19.83 19.78
N PHE A 23 -0.25 -20.48 19.55
CA PHE A 23 -0.93 -20.47 18.25
C PHE A 23 -1.38 -19.06 17.93
N ASN A 24 -0.83 -18.49 16.86
CA ASN A 24 -1.05 -17.09 16.48
C ASN A 24 -1.84 -16.96 15.16
N GLU A 25 -2.08 -15.73 14.73
CA GLU A 25 -2.83 -15.43 13.51
C GLU A 25 -2.15 -16.03 12.25
N GLU A 26 -0.83 -16.05 12.17
CA GLU A 26 -0.11 -16.66 11.05
C GLU A 26 -0.31 -18.18 11.00
N ASP A 27 -0.30 -18.85 12.16
CA ASP A 27 -0.57 -20.29 12.26
C ASP A 27 -1.99 -20.62 11.82
N PHE A 28 -2.95 -19.77 12.20
CA PHE A 28 -4.32 -19.85 11.73
C PHE A 28 -4.40 -19.72 10.20
N ALA A 29 -3.71 -18.73 9.66
CA ALA A 29 -3.73 -18.42 8.24
C ALA A 29 -3.12 -19.55 7.39
N ARG A 30 -2.00 -20.14 7.85
CA ARG A 30 -1.37 -21.30 7.20
C ARG A 30 -2.26 -22.55 7.23
N SER A 31 -3.03 -22.73 8.31
CA SER A 31 -3.92 -23.88 8.46
C SER A 31 -5.23 -23.72 7.68
N HIS A 32 -5.64 -22.48 7.39
CA HIS A 32 -6.89 -22.14 6.72
C HIS A 32 -6.72 -21.08 5.62
N PRO A 33 -5.84 -21.32 4.61
CA PRO A 33 -5.49 -20.29 3.62
C PRO A 33 -6.69 -19.92 2.72
N ALA A 34 -7.63 -20.84 2.52
CA ALA A 34 -8.84 -20.60 1.73
C ALA A 34 -9.94 -19.83 2.50
N GLY A 35 -9.80 -19.67 3.82
CA GLY A 35 -10.73 -18.88 4.62
C GLY A 35 -10.45 -17.38 4.49
N ALA A 36 -11.47 -16.54 4.62
CA ALA A 36 -11.34 -15.09 4.47
C ALA A 36 -10.25 -14.49 5.38
N LEU A 37 -10.13 -14.96 6.63
CA LEU A 37 -9.11 -14.51 7.56
C LEU A 37 -7.70 -15.00 7.16
N GLY A 38 -7.56 -16.24 6.71
CA GLY A 38 -6.27 -16.78 6.27
C GLY A 38 -5.75 -16.11 5.00
N ALA A 39 -6.63 -15.90 4.01
CA ALA A 39 -6.30 -15.13 2.82
C ALA A 39 -5.88 -13.69 3.16
N ARG A 40 -6.59 -13.03 4.09
CA ARG A 40 -6.25 -11.68 4.56
C ARG A 40 -4.86 -11.60 5.20
N LEU A 41 -4.50 -12.60 6.02
CA LEU A 41 -3.24 -12.64 6.76
C LEU A 41 -2.03 -13.05 5.91
N LEU A 42 -2.24 -13.82 4.83
CA LEU A 42 -1.17 -14.26 3.93
C LEU A 42 -0.95 -13.33 2.72
N ASN A 43 -1.87 -12.39 2.46
CA ASN A 43 -1.73 -11.49 1.33
C ASN A 43 -0.54 -10.55 1.51
N LYS A 44 0.32 -10.51 0.50
CA LYS A 44 1.44 -9.59 0.38
C LYS A 44 1.10 -8.44 -0.58
N VAL A 45 1.80 -7.32 -0.45
CA VAL A 45 1.57 -6.13 -1.29
C VAL A 45 1.66 -6.45 -2.77
N HIS A 46 2.63 -7.23 -3.21
CA HIS A 46 2.79 -7.58 -4.62
C HIS A 46 1.57 -8.30 -5.23
N HIS A 47 0.74 -8.99 -4.43
CA HIS A 47 -0.49 -9.63 -4.93
C HIS A 47 -1.58 -8.62 -5.27
N LEU A 48 -1.52 -7.41 -4.70
CA LEU A 48 -2.59 -6.41 -4.75
C LEU A 48 -2.22 -5.15 -5.53
N MET A 49 -0.92 -4.87 -5.66
CA MET A 49 -0.42 -3.67 -6.32
C MET A 49 -0.73 -3.68 -7.82
N ARG A 50 -0.89 -2.49 -8.40
CA ARG A 50 -0.84 -2.29 -9.84
C ARG A 50 0.59 -2.47 -10.35
N ARG A 51 0.72 -2.96 -11.58
CA ARG A 51 1.99 -3.32 -12.22
C ARG A 51 2.09 -2.75 -13.63
N ASP A 52 3.31 -2.75 -14.16
CA ASP A 52 3.61 -2.40 -15.55
C ASP A 52 3.02 -1.04 -15.96
N GLU A 53 2.21 -0.99 -17.02
CA GLU A 53 1.63 0.25 -17.57
C GLU A 53 0.62 0.93 -16.64
N GLU A 54 0.16 0.23 -15.60
CA GLU A 54 -0.76 0.79 -14.60
C GLU A 54 -0.04 1.54 -13.48
N VAL A 55 1.30 1.50 -13.44
CA VAL A 55 2.11 2.20 -12.45
C VAL A 55 2.33 3.64 -12.90
N PRO A 56 1.77 4.64 -12.19
CA PRO A 56 2.00 6.03 -12.52
C PRO A 56 3.42 6.45 -12.19
N ARG A 57 4.23 6.72 -13.22
CA ARG A 57 5.65 7.08 -13.07
C ARG A 57 6.08 8.15 -14.06
N VAL A 58 6.88 9.10 -13.58
CA VAL A 58 7.65 10.02 -14.42
C VAL A 58 9.13 10.04 -14.00
N ASN A 59 10.00 10.53 -14.88
CA ASN A 59 11.43 10.71 -14.59
C ASN A 59 11.67 12.04 -13.84
N THR A 60 12.79 12.16 -13.12
CA THR A 60 13.22 13.41 -12.45
C THR A 60 13.33 14.61 -13.40
N GLU A 61 13.66 14.39 -14.66
CA GLU A 61 13.76 15.46 -15.67
C GLU A 61 12.39 15.94 -16.20
N ALA A 62 11.30 15.28 -15.82
CA ALA A 62 9.95 15.66 -16.24
C ALA A 62 9.51 16.99 -15.61
N ASN A 63 8.54 17.64 -16.27
CA ASN A 63 7.90 18.83 -15.73
C ASN A 63 6.60 18.48 -14.98
N VAL A 64 5.98 19.49 -14.36
CA VAL A 64 4.72 19.33 -13.62
C VAL A 64 3.55 18.95 -14.54
N MET A 65 3.51 19.41 -15.80
CA MET A 65 2.50 19.01 -16.78
C MET A 65 2.55 17.50 -17.05
N ASP A 66 3.74 16.95 -17.29
CA ASP A 66 3.93 15.51 -17.57
C ASP A 66 3.41 14.67 -16.40
N ALA A 67 3.76 15.07 -15.17
CA ALA A 67 3.28 14.41 -13.96
C ALA A 67 1.75 14.52 -13.79
N MET A 68 1.15 15.66 -14.13
CA MET A 68 -0.30 15.85 -14.07
C MET A 68 -1.04 14.97 -15.09
N LEU A 69 -0.51 14.85 -16.32
CA LEU A 69 -1.07 13.97 -17.36
C LEU A 69 -1.01 12.51 -16.91
N GLU A 70 0.11 12.09 -16.32
CA GLU A 70 0.27 10.73 -15.82
C GLU A 70 -0.65 10.42 -14.63
N LEU A 71 -0.85 11.39 -13.74
CA LEU A 71 -1.81 11.31 -12.65
C LEU A 71 -3.24 11.10 -13.17
N SER A 72 -3.61 11.85 -14.20
CA SER A 72 -4.93 11.78 -14.85
C SER A 72 -5.14 10.46 -15.59
N ARG A 73 -4.10 9.93 -16.24
CA ARG A 73 -4.15 8.67 -17.00
C ARG A 73 -4.47 7.46 -16.13
N THR A 74 -3.86 7.39 -14.94
CA THR A 74 -3.95 6.20 -14.08
C THR A 74 -5.06 6.27 -13.03
N GLY A 75 -5.45 7.49 -12.63
CA GLY A 75 -6.47 7.70 -11.59
C GLY A 75 -6.09 7.10 -10.22
N LEU A 76 -4.81 6.80 -9.97
CA LEU A 76 -4.36 6.19 -8.71
C LEU A 76 -4.34 7.21 -7.55
N GLY A 77 -4.20 8.50 -7.88
CA GLY A 77 -4.08 9.60 -6.92
C GLY A 77 -2.64 9.94 -6.51
N LEU A 78 -1.64 9.30 -7.12
CA LEU A 78 -0.23 9.72 -7.04
C LEU A 78 0.51 9.35 -8.33
N VAL A 79 1.67 9.98 -8.53
CA VAL A 79 2.71 9.60 -9.50
C VAL A 79 4.04 9.45 -8.77
N ALA A 80 4.75 8.36 -9.02
CA ALA A 80 6.11 8.17 -8.54
C ALA A 80 7.11 8.92 -9.43
N VAL A 81 7.95 9.76 -8.84
CA VAL A 81 9.06 10.41 -9.55
C VAL A 81 10.30 9.57 -9.35
N CYS A 82 10.85 9.03 -10.43
CA CYS A 82 11.99 8.10 -10.39
C CYS A 82 13.22 8.65 -11.11
N ASP A 83 14.39 8.24 -10.67
CA ASP A 83 15.65 8.47 -11.38
C ASP A 83 15.83 7.50 -12.58
N GLU A 84 16.95 7.62 -13.28
CA GLU A 84 17.32 6.73 -14.40
C GLU A 84 17.47 5.26 -13.99
N ALA A 85 17.79 4.98 -12.73
CA ALA A 85 17.88 3.63 -12.18
C ALA A 85 16.51 3.11 -11.67
N ASN A 86 15.42 3.81 -11.99
CA ASN A 86 14.06 3.50 -11.58
C ASN A 86 13.86 3.48 -10.05
N ARG A 87 14.69 4.22 -9.29
CA ARG A 87 14.52 4.39 -7.85
C ARG A 87 13.63 5.58 -7.56
N VAL A 88 12.75 5.41 -6.58
CA VAL A 88 11.77 6.44 -6.19
C VAL A 88 12.47 7.58 -5.45
N GLN A 89 12.45 8.78 -6.05
CA GLN A 89 13.00 10.02 -5.48
C GLN A 89 11.94 10.84 -4.75
N GLY A 90 10.66 10.64 -5.11
CA GLY A 90 9.54 11.32 -4.48
C GLY A 90 8.20 10.90 -5.08
N VAL A 91 7.15 11.56 -4.61
CA VAL A 91 5.79 11.39 -5.11
C VAL A 91 5.17 12.73 -5.45
N PHE A 92 4.32 12.75 -6.47
CA PHE A 92 3.54 13.91 -6.86
C PHE A 92 2.05 13.57 -6.85
N THR A 93 1.23 14.45 -6.27
CA THR A 93 -0.22 14.24 -6.06
C THR A 93 -1.00 15.49 -6.46
N ASP A 94 -2.34 15.40 -6.58
CA ASP A 94 -3.21 16.57 -6.74
C ASP A 94 -3.04 17.60 -5.60
N GLY A 95 -2.70 17.11 -4.40
CA GLY A 95 -2.39 17.96 -3.27
C GLY A 95 -1.12 18.78 -3.49
N ASP A 96 -0.07 18.17 -4.04
CA ASP A 96 1.17 18.84 -4.39
C ASP A 96 0.97 19.84 -5.53
N LEU A 97 0.24 19.44 -6.59
CA LEU A 97 -0.11 20.33 -7.70
C LEU A 97 -0.82 21.59 -7.20
N ARG A 98 -1.86 21.43 -6.39
CA ARG A 98 -2.61 22.55 -5.81
C ARG A 98 -1.70 23.47 -4.98
N ARG A 99 -0.88 22.90 -4.09
CA ARG A 99 0.05 23.67 -3.26
C ARG A 99 1.08 24.42 -4.10
N TRP A 100 1.60 23.78 -5.15
CA TRP A 100 2.58 24.35 -6.06
C TRP A 100 2.03 25.56 -6.82
N LEU A 101 0.83 25.42 -7.41
CA LEU A 101 0.20 26.51 -8.15
C LEU A 101 -0.16 27.70 -7.26
N VAL A 102 -0.65 27.45 -6.03
CA VAL A 102 -0.93 28.52 -5.06
C VAL A 102 0.35 29.27 -4.65
N ALA A 103 1.50 28.59 -4.64
CA ALA A 103 2.80 29.20 -4.37
C ALA A 103 3.38 29.98 -5.58
N GLY A 104 2.65 30.07 -6.70
CA GLY A 104 3.10 30.77 -7.91
C GLY A 104 3.95 29.92 -8.86
N GLY A 105 4.05 28.62 -8.61
CA GLY A 105 4.69 27.69 -9.52
C GLY A 105 3.92 27.50 -10.82
N THR A 106 4.60 27.05 -11.86
CA THR A 106 4.04 26.84 -13.20
C THR A 106 4.10 25.37 -13.61
N LEU A 107 3.33 25.00 -14.64
CA LEU A 107 3.31 23.63 -15.16
C LEU A 107 4.60 23.24 -15.91
N ASN A 108 5.39 24.23 -16.34
CA ASN A 108 6.66 24.01 -17.02
C ASN A 108 7.83 23.82 -16.05
N ASP A 109 7.63 24.05 -14.76
CA ASP A 109 8.67 23.83 -13.76
C ASP A 109 8.98 22.32 -13.62
N SER A 110 10.22 22.00 -13.23
CA SER A 110 10.62 20.63 -12.94
C SER A 110 9.74 20.03 -11.84
N VAL A 111 9.28 18.79 -12.06
CA VAL A 111 8.48 18.03 -11.08
C VAL A 111 9.24 17.86 -9.76
N THR A 112 10.57 17.80 -9.79
CA THR A 112 11.40 17.64 -8.57
C THR A 112 11.32 18.82 -7.60
N ARG A 113 10.83 19.98 -8.06
CA ARG A 113 10.58 21.16 -7.23
C ARG A 113 9.19 21.15 -6.59
N ALA A 114 8.24 20.49 -7.25
CA ALA A 114 6.84 20.43 -6.82
C ALA A 114 6.49 19.14 -6.06
N MET A 115 7.28 18.08 -6.20
CA MET A 115 7.04 16.78 -5.56
C MET A 115 7.29 16.80 -4.05
N THR A 116 6.62 15.89 -3.34
CA THR A 116 6.99 15.51 -1.98
C THR A 116 8.20 14.56 -2.04
N ARG A 117 9.36 15.04 -1.58
CA ARG A 117 10.60 14.25 -1.48
C ARG A 117 10.48 13.21 -0.37
N ASN A 118 11.16 12.07 -0.54
CA ASN A 118 11.18 10.98 0.44
C ASN A 118 9.77 10.54 0.87
N GLY A 119 8.84 10.47 -0.09
CA GLY A 119 7.49 9.98 0.14
C GLY A 119 7.50 8.55 0.72
N VAL A 120 6.41 8.18 1.38
CA VAL A 120 6.25 6.83 1.93
C VAL A 120 6.19 5.82 0.79
N THR A 121 7.12 4.86 0.77
CA THR A 121 7.10 3.70 -0.14
C THR A 121 6.74 2.42 0.62
N LEU A 122 6.15 1.43 -0.05
CA LEU A 122 5.85 0.12 0.52
C LEU A 122 6.75 -0.95 -0.08
N GLN A 123 7.09 -1.98 0.69
CA GLN A 123 7.88 -3.11 0.19
C GLN A 123 6.97 -4.14 -0.48
N ALA A 124 7.34 -4.63 -1.66
CA ALA A 124 6.54 -5.60 -2.42
C ALA A 124 6.23 -6.89 -1.62
N GLU A 125 7.20 -7.33 -0.81
CA GLU A 125 7.11 -8.54 0.00
C GLU A 125 6.44 -8.32 1.36
N SER A 126 6.13 -7.07 1.73
CA SER A 126 5.46 -6.77 3.00
C SER A 126 4.03 -7.29 3.03
N ARG A 127 3.53 -7.60 4.24
CA ARG A 127 2.14 -8.02 4.42
C ARG A 127 1.21 -6.88 4.06
N ALA A 128 0.14 -7.21 3.36
CA ALA A 128 -0.85 -6.23 2.94
C ALA A 128 -1.50 -5.52 4.16
N VAL A 129 -1.70 -6.22 5.27
CA VAL A 129 -2.24 -5.62 6.50
C VAL A 129 -1.29 -4.54 7.05
N GLU A 130 0.00 -4.84 7.19
CA GLU A 130 1.01 -3.88 7.67
C GLU A 130 1.16 -2.69 6.71
N ALA A 131 1.12 -2.96 5.40
CA ALA A 131 1.14 -1.91 4.39
C ALA A 131 -0.05 -0.96 4.50
N LYS A 132 -1.28 -1.50 4.69
CA LYS A 132 -2.48 -0.70 4.93
C LYS A 132 -2.34 0.17 6.18
N GLU A 133 -1.89 -0.42 7.29
CA GLU A 133 -1.69 0.30 8.55
C GLU A 133 -0.68 1.44 8.39
N ARG A 134 0.39 1.21 7.60
CA ARG A 134 1.37 2.24 7.29
C ARG A 134 0.76 3.40 6.51
N LEU A 135 -0.09 3.14 5.52
CA LEU A 135 -0.82 4.21 4.80
C LEU A 135 -1.70 5.02 5.76
N MET A 136 -2.48 4.34 6.61
CA MET A 136 -3.37 4.97 7.59
C MET A 136 -2.61 5.84 8.60
N LYS A 137 -1.50 5.32 9.14
CA LYS A 137 -0.64 6.03 10.09
C LYS A 137 -0.09 7.33 9.51
N HIS A 138 0.28 7.33 8.23
CA HIS A 138 0.78 8.51 7.53
C HIS A 138 -0.34 9.38 6.91
N LYS A 139 -1.61 8.98 7.07
CA LYS A 139 -2.78 9.65 6.51
C LYS A 139 -2.70 9.85 4.99
N ILE A 140 -2.17 8.85 4.29
CA ILE A 140 -2.08 8.83 2.83
C ILE A 140 -2.96 7.70 2.28
N SER A 141 -3.48 7.90 1.06
CA SER A 141 -4.38 6.95 0.41
C SER A 141 -3.68 6.02 -0.58
N ALA A 142 -2.43 6.31 -0.95
CA ALA A 142 -1.68 5.55 -1.93
C ALA A 142 -0.17 5.68 -1.69
N ALA A 143 0.61 4.69 -2.14
CA ALA A 143 2.07 4.72 -2.11
C ALA A 143 2.68 3.95 -3.29
N PRO A 144 3.88 4.36 -3.75
CA PRO A 144 4.71 3.54 -4.62
C PRO A 144 5.13 2.25 -3.89
N VAL A 145 5.23 1.16 -4.64
CA VAL A 145 5.75 -0.13 -4.15
C VAL A 145 7.12 -0.37 -4.74
N VAL A 146 8.08 -0.71 -3.89
CA VAL A 146 9.48 -0.94 -4.25
C VAL A 146 9.94 -2.35 -3.88
N ASP A 147 11.00 -2.79 -4.56
CA ASP A 147 11.75 -4.00 -4.19
C ASP A 147 12.77 -3.73 -3.08
N GLU A 148 13.56 -4.75 -2.73
CA GLU A 148 14.63 -4.68 -1.73
C GLU A 148 15.74 -3.67 -2.09
N ASN A 149 15.90 -3.36 -3.38
CA ASN A 149 16.90 -2.41 -3.90
C ASN A 149 16.35 -0.97 -4.02
N GLY A 150 15.09 -0.75 -3.64
CA GLY A 150 14.41 0.54 -3.74
C GLY A 150 13.94 0.89 -5.16
N GLN A 151 13.92 -0.08 -6.08
CA GLN A 151 13.41 0.11 -7.44
C GLN A 151 11.89 0.03 -7.44
N LEU A 152 11.24 0.90 -8.22
CA LEU A 152 9.80 0.90 -8.38
C LEU A 152 9.34 -0.36 -9.12
N VAL A 153 8.51 -1.17 -8.46
CA VAL A 153 7.92 -2.40 -9.02
C VAL A 153 6.40 -2.37 -9.07
N GLY A 154 5.76 -1.38 -8.45
CA GLY A 154 4.32 -1.24 -8.48
C GLY A 154 3.83 0.04 -7.80
N ALA A 155 2.52 0.18 -7.73
CA ALA A 155 1.88 1.20 -6.90
C ALA A 155 0.56 0.68 -6.35
N ILE A 156 0.17 1.14 -5.17
CA ILE A 156 -1.01 0.63 -4.47
C ILE A 156 -1.77 1.76 -3.79
N ASN A 157 -3.10 1.66 -3.76
CA ASN A 157 -3.97 2.58 -3.04
C ASN A 157 -4.96 1.83 -2.13
N LEU A 158 -5.69 2.57 -1.29
CA LEU A 158 -6.67 1.99 -0.38
C LEU A 158 -7.74 1.16 -1.10
N GLN A 159 -8.13 1.53 -2.33
CA GLN A 159 -9.10 0.77 -3.13
C GLN A 159 -8.61 -0.65 -3.42
N ASN A 160 -7.32 -0.86 -3.64
CA ASN A 160 -6.76 -2.21 -3.83
C ASN A 160 -6.96 -3.07 -2.57
N PHE A 161 -6.77 -2.52 -1.38
CA PHE A 161 -7.01 -3.24 -0.12
C PHE A 161 -8.51 -3.54 0.09
N TYR A 162 -9.38 -2.59 -0.24
CA TYR A 162 -10.84 -2.78 -0.18
C TYR A 162 -11.31 -3.93 -1.08
N GLN A 163 -10.84 -3.96 -2.33
CA GLN A 163 -11.18 -5.01 -3.29
C GLN A 163 -10.69 -6.40 -2.86
N ALA A 164 -9.57 -6.44 -2.13
CA ALA A 164 -8.99 -7.67 -1.61
C ALA A 164 -9.64 -8.16 -0.29
N GLY A 165 -10.64 -7.45 0.24
CA GLY A 165 -11.28 -7.81 1.51
C GLY A 165 -10.38 -7.61 2.73
N ILE A 166 -9.35 -6.77 2.62
CA ILE A 166 -8.39 -6.47 3.69
C ILE A 166 -8.88 -5.22 4.43
N LEU A 167 -10.06 -5.34 5.03
CA LEU A 167 -10.63 -4.35 5.94
C LEU A 167 -10.40 -4.80 7.39
#